data_AF-A0A7Y3XNM6-F1
#
_entry.id   AF-A0A7Y3XNM6-F1
#
_cell.length_a   1.000
_cell.length_b   1.000
_cell.length_c   1.000
_cell.angle_alpha   90.00
_cell.angle_beta   90.00
_cell.angle_gamma   90.00
#
_symmetry.space_group_name_H-M   'P 1'
#
loop_
_entity.id
_entity.type
_entity.pdbx_description
1 polymer ?
#
loop_
_entity_poly.entity_id
_entity_poly.type
_entity_poly.pdbx_seq_one_letter_code
_entity_poly.pdbx_strand_id
1 'polypeptide(L)'
;MMKLFLTLPIAILVLLSLLTGCINIERSYPEKSYYVVNTSRDGAVLPAESGTVLAVRRFRISPQFEGKSLIYRLSDISYESDFYNEFFVPPVSLFTEEVHQWMIGAGLFQHIVDPSSYLEPSHVLEGAITALYGDYRESASPKAVLGIHFFLLHQVSGSYEIIFQRQYRREEPLEGNTSDDLVKGFNTGLKKILTQFETEVQTTITNIKNRG
;
A
#
# COMPACT_ATOMS: atom_id res chain seq x y z
N MET A 1 -50.66 -64.04 -8.28
CA MET A 1 -49.58 -63.68 -9.22
C MET A 1 -49.71 -62.26 -9.82
N MET A 2 -50.91 -61.67 -9.97
CA MET A 2 -51.08 -60.32 -10.58
C MET A 2 -50.60 -59.13 -9.70
N LYS A 3 -50.64 -59.24 -8.36
CA LYS A 3 -50.23 -58.14 -7.45
C LYS A 3 -48.71 -57.92 -7.42
N LEU A 4 -47.92 -58.96 -7.70
CA LEU A 4 -46.45 -58.90 -7.64
C LEU A 4 -45.84 -58.14 -8.83
N PHE A 5 -46.52 -58.15 -9.98
CA PHE A 5 -46.08 -57.44 -11.18
C PHE A 5 -46.34 -55.92 -11.13
N LEU A 6 -47.30 -55.46 -10.32
CA LEU A 6 -47.63 -54.03 -10.19
C LEU A 6 -46.82 -53.33 -9.09
N THR A 7 -46.38 -54.05 -8.06
CA THR A 7 -45.60 -53.48 -6.95
C THR A 7 -44.13 -53.24 -7.30
N LEU A 8 -43.58 -54.02 -8.25
CA LEU A 8 -42.19 -53.91 -8.70
C LEU A 8 -41.85 -52.58 -9.38
N PRO A 9 -42.65 -52.05 -10.35
CA PRO A 9 -42.36 -50.75 -10.96
C PRO A 9 -42.51 -49.57 -9.98
N ILE A 10 -43.44 -49.67 -9.02
CA ILE A 10 -43.63 -48.63 -7.99
C ILE A 10 -42.43 -48.60 -7.04
N ALA A 11 -41.92 -49.76 -6.63
CA ALA A 11 -40.73 -49.84 -5.79
C ALA A 11 -39.48 -49.28 -6.50
N ILE A 12 -39.34 -49.53 -7.81
CA ILE A 12 -38.24 -49.00 -8.63
C ILE A 12 -38.36 -47.48 -8.78
N LEU A 13 -39.56 -46.93 -8.98
CA LEU A 13 -39.79 -45.49 -9.09
C LEU A 13 -39.49 -44.77 -7.76
N VAL A 14 -39.91 -45.34 -6.64
CA VAL A 14 -39.59 -44.82 -5.29
C VAL A 14 -38.08 -44.88 -5.04
N LEU A 15 -37.41 -45.97 -5.44
CA LEU A 15 -35.96 -46.10 -5.33
C LEU A 15 -35.22 -45.07 -6.19
N LEU A 16 -35.65 -44.80 -7.43
CA LEU A 16 -35.08 -43.76 -8.29
C LEU A 16 -35.29 -42.34 -7.72
N SER A 17 -36.43 -42.08 -7.07
CA SER A 17 -36.68 -40.76 -6.46
C SER A 17 -35.78 -40.50 -5.24
N LEU A 18 -35.39 -41.54 -4.50
CA LEU A 18 -34.43 -41.46 -3.39
C LEU A 18 -32.98 -41.24 -3.85
N LEU A 19 -32.68 -41.43 -5.14
CA LEU A 19 -31.37 -41.15 -5.75
C LEU A 19 -31.24 -39.70 -6.25
N THR A 20 -32.29 -38.88 -6.18
CA THR A 20 -32.18 -37.41 -6.39
C THR A 20 -31.67 -36.72 -5.12
N GLY A 21 -30.53 -37.20 -4.61
CA GLY A 21 -29.80 -36.54 -3.53
C GLY A 21 -29.43 -35.11 -3.94
N CYS A 22 -29.61 -34.17 -3.01
CA CYS A 22 -29.39 -32.75 -3.20
C CYS A 22 -28.05 -32.48 -3.91
N ILE A 23 -28.09 -31.88 -5.10
CA ILE A 23 -26.92 -31.27 -5.73
C ILE A 23 -26.49 -30.15 -4.78
N ASN A 24 -25.45 -30.41 -3.98
CA ASN A 24 -24.82 -29.40 -3.15
C ASN A 24 -23.96 -28.55 -4.10
N ILE A 25 -24.57 -27.52 -4.69
CA ILE A 25 -23.83 -26.49 -5.43
C ILE A 25 -23.05 -25.71 -4.38
N GLU A 26 -21.90 -26.24 -4.00
CA GLU A 26 -20.93 -25.58 -3.16
C GLU A 26 -20.45 -24.35 -3.92
N ARG A 27 -21.03 -23.20 -3.62
CA ARG A 27 -20.58 -21.92 -4.17
C ARG A 27 -19.19 -21.69 -3.63
N SER A 28 -18.17 -22.01 -4.43
CA SER A 28 -16.80 -21.60 -4.16
C SER A 28 -16.76 -20.08 -4.32
N TYR A 29 -16.94 -19.38 -3.21
CA TYR A 29 -16.71 -17.94 -3.16
C TYR A 29 -15.20 -17.72 -3.27
N PRO A 30 -14.74 -16.75 -4.08
CA PRO A 30 -13.33 -16.43 -4.13
C PRO A 30 -12.85 -16.02 -2.73
N GLU A 31 -11.75 -16.62 -2.29
CA GLU A 31 -11.12 -16.26 -1.01
C GLU A 31 -10.48 -14.88 -1.13
N LYS A 32 -10.50 -14.12 -0.03
CA LYS A 32 -9.82 -12.82 0.01
C LYS A 32 -8.31 -13.01 0.03
N SER A 33 -7.61 -12.29 -0.84
CA SER A 33 -6.16 -12.16 -0.81
C SER A 33 -5.77 -10.88 -0.07
N TYR A 34 -4.73 -10.97 0.75
CA TYR A 34 -4.21 -9.86 1.52
C TYR A 34 -2.78 -9.53 1.13
N TYR A 35 -2.51 -8.26 0.91
CA TYR A 35 -1.25 -7.76 0.40
C TYR A 35 -0.56 -6.82 1.39
N VAL A 36 0.76 -6.89 1.44
CA VAL A 36 1.59 -5.92 2.17
C VAL A 36 2.48 -5.18 1.17
N VAL A 37 2.74 -3.91 1.47
CA VAL A 37 3.75 -3.12 0.76
C VAL A 37 5.06 -3.34 1.49
N ASN A 38 6.14 -3.60 0.75
CA ASN A 38 7.47 -3.78 1.31
C ASN A 38 8.48 -3.28 0.29
N THR A 39 9.36 -2.38 0.72
CA THR A 39 10.48 -1.90 -0.08
C THR A 39 11.81 -2.10 0.64
N SER A 40 12.82 -2.57 -0.10
CA SER A 40 14.19 -2.63 0.42
C SER A 40 14.92 -1.32 0.10
N ARG A 41 15.57 -0.75 1.12
CA ARG A 41 16.59 0.27 0.92
C ARG A 41 17.90 -0.40 0.55
N ASP A 42 18.47 0.03 -0.57
CA ASP A 42 19.81 -0.36 -0.97
C ASP A 42 20.72 0.86 -0.78
N GLY A 43 21.86 0.70 -0.11
CA GLY A 43 22.82 1.79 0.09
C GLY A 43 23.49 1.77 1.46
N ALA A 44 24.64 2.43 1.55
CA ALA A 44 25.32 2.60 2.82
C ALA A 44 24.50 3.49 3.78
N VAL A 45 24.67 3.28 5.08
CA VAL A 45 24.12 4.18 6.10
C VAL A 45 24.84 5.52 6.00
N LEU A 46 24.09 6.62 5.98
CA LEU A 46 24.62 7.96 5.91
C LEU A 46 25.03 8.45 7.31
N PRO A 47 26.06 9.30 7.44
CA PRO A 47 26.44 9.85 8.74
C PRO A 47 25.46 10.92 9.18
N ALA A 48 24.72 10.65 10.26
CA ALA A 48 23.88 11.64 10.93
C ALA A 48 24.72 12.67 11.70
N GLU A 49 24.17 13.88 11.83
CA GLU A 49 24.68 14.87 12.77
C GLU A 49 24.20 14.57 14.20
N SER A 50 25.10 14.71 15.17
CA SER A 50 24.79 14.52 16.59
C SER A 50 23.67 15.48 17.05
N GLY A 51 22.72 14.95 17.83
CA GLY A 51 21.57 15.66 18.35
C GLY A 51 20.36 15.70 17.42
N THR A 52 20.48 15.20 16.18
CA THR A 52 19.34 15.21 15.25
C THR A 52 18.34 14.10 15.55
N VAL A 53 17.10 14.51 15.86
CA VAL A 53 15.96 13.63 16.13
C VAL A 53 14.88 13.89 15.09
N LEU A 54 14.44 12.85 14.38
CA LEU A 54 13.32 12.87 13.45
C LEU A 54 12.11 12.17 14.04
N ALA A 55 10.97 12.85 14.09
CA ALA A 55 9.67 12.21 14.27
C ALA A 55 8.98 12.00 12.92
N VAL A 56 8.60 10.76 12.58
CA VAL A 56 7.79 10.48 11.39
C VAL A 56 6.33 10.43 11.83
N ARG A 57 5.53 11.42 11.43
CA ARG A 57 4.10 11.43 11.75
C ARG A 57 3.35 10.44 10.87
N ARG A 58 2.22 9.94 11.38
CA ARG A 58 1.27 9.18 10.56
C ARG A 58 0.90 9.99 9.31
N PHE A 59 1.08 9.39 8.14
CA PHE A 59 0.74 10.06 6.89
C PHE A 59 -0.77 10.22 6.77
N ARG A 60 -1.18 11.12 5.89
CA ARG A 60 -2.56 11.21 5.41
C ARG A 60 -2.69 10.45 4.10
N ILE A 61 -3.91 10.09 3.73
CA ILE A 61 -4.22 9.53 2.41
C ILE A 61 -5.46 10.22 1.86
N SER A 62 -5.53 10.36 0.54
CA SER A 62 -6.73 10.91 -0.10
C SER A 62 -7.91 9.95 0.16
N PRO A 63 -9.11 10.44 0.52
CA PRO A 63 -10.22 9.59 0.98
C PRO A 63 -10.60 8.47 0.00
N GLN A 64 -10.48 8.74 -1.30
CA GLN A 64 -10.74 7.78 -2.38
C GLN A 64 -9.83 6.52 -2.36
N PHE A 65 -8.73 6.54 -1.60
CA PHE A 65 -7.79 5.42 -1.45
C PHE A 65 -7.61 4.97 0.01
N GLU A 66 -8.48 5.41 0.92
CA GLU A 66 -8.35 5.12 2.36
C GLU A 66 -8.74 3.68 2.71
N GLY A 67 -9.64 3.09 1.93
CA GLY A 67 -10.07 1.71 2.07
C GLY A 67 -8.95 0.70 1.84
N LYS A 68 -9.13 -0.52 2.36
CA LYS A 68 -8.16 -1.60 2.21
C LYS A 68 -8.13 -2.21 0.81
N SER A 69 -9.24 -2.16 0.08
CA SER A 69 -9.34 -2.71 -1.27
C SER A 69 -8.33 -2.10 -2.24
N LEU A 70 -7.79 -2.94 -3.14
CA LEU A 70 -7.04 -2.43 -4.28
C LEU A 70 -7.97 -1.64 -5.20
N ILE A 71 -7.47 -0.52 -5.72
CA ILE A 71 -8.24 0.40 -6.56
C ILE A 71 -7.74 0.31 -8.00
N TYR A 72 -8.66 0.09 -8.94
CA TYR A 72 -8.38 0.03 -10.37
C TYR A 72 -9.08 1.18 -11.09
N ARG A 73 -8.34 1.93 -11.90
CA ARG A 73 -8.89 2.94 -12.79
C ARG A 73 -9.13 2.30 -14.16
N LEU A 74 -10.39 2.31 -14.60
CA LEU A 74 -10.83 1.65 -15.84
C LEU A 74 -11.12 2.64 -16.97
N SER A 75 -11.43 3.89 -16.63
CA SER A 75 -11.61 4.99 -17.58
C SER A 75 -11.16 6.30 -16.96
N ASP A 76 -11.29 7.41 -17.69
CA ASP A 76 -10.91 8.72 -17.15
C ASP A 76 -11.66 9.09 -15.86
N ILE A 77 -12.87 8.58 -15.68
CA ILE A 77 -13.74 8.89 -14.54
C ILE A 77 -14.19 7.66 -13.74
N SER A 78 -13.87 6.44 -14.20
CA SER A 78 -14.31 5.19 -13.54
C SER A 78 -13.19 4.55 -12.74
N TYR A 79 -13.49 4.28 -11.47
CA TYR A 79 -12.65 3.53 -10.55
C TYR A 79 -13.44 2.38 -9.95
N GLU A 80 -12.80 1.24 -9.79
CA GLU A 80 -13.33 0.04 -9.16
C GLU A 80 -12.50 -0.30 -7.92
N SER A 81 -13.20 -0.71 -6.86
CA SER A 81 -12.60 -1.18 -5.62
C SER A 81 -12.72 -2.70 -5.56
N ASP A 82 -11.58 -3.39 -5.49
CA ASP A 82 -11.57 -4.85 -5.46
C ASP A 82 -11.96 -5.39 -4.08
N PHE A 83 -13.10 -6.06 -4.00
CA PHE A 83 -13.57 -6.65 -2.74
C PHE A 83 -12.76 -7.88 -2.30
N TYR A 84 -12.15 -8.60 -3.26
CA TYR A 84 -11.42 -9.84 -2.99
C TYR A 84 -9.93 -9.61 -2.77
N ASN A 85 -9.38 -8.51 -3.26
CA ASN A 85 -7.96 -8.16 -3.09
C ASN A 85 -7.81 -6.91 -2.23
N GLU A 86 -7.26 -7.07 -1.03
CA GLU A 86 -7.09 -5.99 -0.07
C GLU A 86 -5.64 -5.88 0.39
N PHE A 87 -5.21 -4.68 0.77
CA PHE A 87 -4.10 -4.53 1.69
C PHE A 87 -4.40 -5.24 3.02
N PHE A 88 -3.38 -5.74 3.72
CA PHE A 88 -3.57 -6.46 4.98
C PHE A 88 -4.12 -5.56 6.09
N VAL A 89 -3.64 -4.31 6.14
CA VAL A 89 -4.13 -3.22 7.00
C VAL A 89 -4.37 -1.97 6.13
N PRO A 90 -4.97 -0.88 6.64
CA PRO A 90 -5.18 0.33 5.84
C PRO A 90 -3.88 0.79 5.16
N PRO A 91 -3.91 1.14 3.87
CA PRO A 91 -2.70 1.43 3.10
C PRO A 91 -1.86 2.54 3.73
N VAL A 92 -2.49 3.57 4.28
CA VAL A 92 -1.76 4.66 4.97
C VAL A 92 -0.86 4.17 6.10
N SER A 93 -1.26 3.11 6.82
CA SER A 93 -0.42 2.51 7.87
C SER A 93 0.79 1.79 7.26
N LEU A 94 0.59 1.00 6.19
CA LEU A 94 1.69 0.30 5.50
C LEU A 94 2.72 1.29 4.96
N PHE A 95 2.28 2.29 4.21
CA PHE A 95 3.19 3.27 3.59
C PHE A 95 3.89 4.17 4.63
N THR A 96 3.22 4.53 5.73
CA THR A 96 3.88 5.26 6.83
C THR A 96 5.01 4.42 7.43
N GLU A 97 4.75 3.12 7.68
CA GLU A 97 5.74 2.21 8.25
C GLU A 97 6.93 2.03 7.31
N GLU A 98 6.70 1.82 6.02
CA GLU A 98 7.77 1.69 5.03
C GLU A 98 8.64 2.95 4.93
N VAL A 99 8.04 4.15 5.02
CA VAL A 99 8.81 5.40 5.09
C VAL A 99 9.62 5.48 6.38
N HIS A 100 9.03 5.13 7.52
CA HIS A 100 9.72 5.14 8.80
C HIS A 100 10.94 4.19 8.81
N GLN A 101 10.76 2.96 8.34
CA GLN A 101 11.84 1.98 8.20
C GLN A 101 12.91 2.43 7.20
N TRP A 102 12.50 3.06 6.09
CA TRP A 102 13.44 3.64 5.14
C TRP A 102 14.32 4.71 5.77
N MET A 103 13.74 5.62 6.56
CA MET A 103 14.50 6.67 7.24
C MET A 103 15.46 6.09 8.28
N ILE A 104 15.05 5.03 9.00
CA ILE A 104 15.94 4.30 9.93
C ILE A 104 17.13 3.73 9.16
N GLY A 105 16.88 3.04 8.06
CA GLY A 105 17.93 2.47 7.22
C GLY A 105 18.84 3.52 6.57
N ALA A 106 18.32 4.73 6.31
CA ALA A 106 19.09 5.82 5.73
C ALA A 106 20.12 6.40 6.69
N GLY A 107 19.82 6.46 7.99
CA GLY A 107 20.72 7.03 8.99
C GLY A 107 20.94 8.53 8.85
N LEU A 108 20.04 9.26 8.18
CA LEU A 108 20.14 10.72 8.01
C LEU A 108 20.00 11.50 9.32
N PHE A 109 19.39 10.88 10.34
CA PHE A 109 19.14 11.46 11.65
C PHE A 109 19.68 10.51 12.72
N GLN A 110 20.20 11.04 13.83
CA GLN A 110 20.78 10.23 14.90
C GLN A 110 19.73 9.34 15.57
N HIS A 111 18.53 9.88 15.77
CA HIS A 111 17.41 9.17 16.33
C HIS A 111 16.17 9.37 15.45
N ILE A 112 15.42 8.28 15.27
CA ILE A 112 14.11 8.32 14.65
C ILE A 112 13.14 7.76 15.67
N VAL A 113 12.07 8.50 15.92
CA VAL A 113 11.15 8.25 17.04
C VAL A 113 9.70 8.31 16.57
N ASP A 114 8.84 7.62 17.32
CA ASP A 114 7.40 7.84 17.22
C ASP A 114 7.04 9.25 17.72
N PRO A 115 6.03 9.92 17.14
CA PRO A 115 5.54 11.21 17.63
C PRO A 115 5.14 11.24 19.12
N SER A 116 4.89 10.09 19.76
CA SER A 116 4.59 9.99 21.19
C SER A 116 5.83 9.85 22.08
N SER A 117 7.04 9.94 21.53
CA SER A 117 8.29 9.88 22.28
C SER A 117 8.49 11.09 23.19
N TYR A 118 9.22 10.90 24.30
CA TYR A 118 9.65 12.01 25.17
C TYR A 118 10.82 12.82 24.59
N LEU A 119 11.48 12.32 23.54
CA LEU A 119 12.53 13.08 22.86
C LEU A 119 11.89 14.16 21.98
N GLU A 120 12.22 15.41 22.26
CA GLU A 120 11.81 16.55 21.44
C GLU A 120 12.41 16.43 20.02
N PRO A 121 11.58 16.39 18.97
CA PRO A 121 12.06 16.16 17.62
C PRO A 121 12.61 17.45 17.01
N SER A 122 13.91 17.48 16.70
CA SER A 122 14.51 18.55 15.89
C SER A 122 13.88 18.68 14.50
N HIS A 123 13.35 17.57 13.97
CA HIS A 123 12.73 17.48 12.66
C HIS A 123 11.45 16.66 12.71
N VAL A 124 10.48 17.03 11.88
CA VAL A 124 9.23 16.30 11.72
C VAL A 124 9.01 16.00 10.25
N LEU A 125 8.81 14.72 9.92
CA LEU A 125 8.41 14.28 8.59
C LEU A 125 6.90 14.06 8.56
N GLU A 126 6.23 14.79 7.67
CA GLU A 126 4.83 14.58 7.33
C GLU A 126 4.69 14.13 5.87
N GLY A 127 3.59 13.45 5.58
CA GLY A 127 3.32 13.00 4.23
C GLY A 127 1.84 12.83 3.93
N ALA A 128 1.49 12.90 2.65
CA ALA A 128 0.17 12.59 2.13
C ALA A 128 0.27 11.70 0.88
N ILE A 129 -0.41 10.55 0.91
CA ILE A 129 -0.57 9.67 -0.25
C ILE A 129 -1.67 10.28 -1.13
N THR A 130 -1.27 10.79 -2.29
CA THR A 130 -2.12 11.55 -3.22
C THR A 130 -2.64 10.70 -4.38
N ALA A 131 -2.00 9.56 -4.65
CA ALA A 131 -2.47 8.56 -5.61
C ALA A 131 -2.05 7.17 -5.17
N LEU A 132 -2.96 6.20 -5.23
CA LEU A 132 -2.68 4.79 -4.97
C LEU A 132 -3.71 3.93 -5.73
N TYR A 133 -3.42 3.62 -6.99
CA TYR A 133 -4.32 2.83 -7.84
C TYR A 133 -3.55 2.18 -9.00
N GLY A 134 -4.12 1.12 -9.57
CA GLY A 134 -3.67 0.60 -10.86
C GLY A 134 -4.42 1.28 -12.00
N ASP A 135 -3.72 1.77 -13.02
CA ASP A 135 -4.28 2.34 -14.24
C ASP A 135 -4.41 1.25 -15.30
N TYR A 136 -5.65 0.83 -15.58
CA TYR A 136 -6.00 -0.24 -16.53
C TYR A 136 -6.80 0.30 -17.72
N ARG A 137 -6.82 1.63 -17.93
CA ARG A 137 -7.47 2.28 -19.08
C ARG A 137 -6.95 1.74 -20.41
N GLU A 138 -5.65 1.44 -20.46
CA GLU A 138 -5.01 0.71 -21.56
C GLU A 138 -4.68 -0.71 -21.08
N SER A 139 -5.59 -1.67 -21.33
CA SER A 139 -5.45 -3.02 -20.77
C SER A 139 -4.21 -3.79 -21.24
N ALA A 140 -3.59 -3.37 -22.34
CA ALA A 140 -2.34 -3.96 -22.85
C ALA A 140 -1.07 -3.39 -22.16
N SER A 141 -1.20 -2.30 -21.42
CA SER A 141 -0.11 -1.53 -20.81
C SER A 141 -0.50 -0.97 -19.43
N PRO A 142 -1.00 -1.82 -18.50
CA PRO A 142 -1.44 -1.34 -17.21
C PRO A 142 -0.27 -0.82 -16.37
N LYS A 143 -0.55 0.11 -15.44
CA LYS A 143 0.47 0.78 -14.60
C LYS A 143 0.08 0.84 -13.14
N ALA A 144 1.02 0.66 -12.22
CA ALA A 144 0.88 1.05 -10.82
C ALA A 144 1.11 2.56 -10.68
N VAL A 145 0.13 3.29 -10.16
CA VAL A 145 0.24 4.73 -9.91
C VAL A 145 0.36 4.99 -8.42
N LEU A 146 1.50 5.57 -8.02
CA LEU A 146 1.77 6.00 -6.66
C LEU A 146 2.13 7.49 -6.64
N GLY A 147 1.49 8.25 -5.76
CA GLY A 147 1.76 9.65 -5.52
C GLY A 147 1.93 9.93 -4.03
N ILE A 148 2.99 10.62 -3.65
CA ILE A 148 3.26 11.01 -2.25
C ILE A 148 3.76 12.46 -2.23
N HIS A 149 3.19 13.27 -1.34
CA HIS A 149 3.63 14.62 -1.04
C HIS A 149 4.28 14.62 0.34
N PHE A 150 5.57 14.95 0.41
CA PHE A 150 6.34 15.02 1.66
C PHE A 150 6.57 16.46 2.10
N PHE A 151 6.62 16.63 3.43
CA PHE A 151 7.01 17.86 4.10
C PHE A 151 8.00 17.50 5.21
N LEU A 152 9.20 18.09 5.16
CA LEU A 152 10.15 18.02 6.28
C LEU A 152 10.15 19.37 6.96
N LEU A 153 9.91 19.35 8.27
CA LEU A 153 9.94 20.53 9.11
C LEU A 153 11.16 20.48 10.02
N HIS A 154 11.73 21.64 10.32
CA HIS A 154 12.84 21.82 11.27
C HIS A 154 12.40 22.75 12.40
N GLN A 155 12.78 22.43 13.63
CA GLN A 155 12.45 23.25 14.79
C GLN A 155 13.38 24.46 14.91
N VAL A 156 12.87 25.66 14.73
CA VAL A 156 13.59 26.94 14.88
C VAL A 156 12.93 27.76 15.97
N SER A 157 13.69 28.06 17.04
CA SER A 157 13.26 28.92 18.16
C SER A 157 11.89 28.56 18.77
N GLY A 158 11.59 27.27 18.89
CA GLY A 158 10.33 26.77 19.47
C GLY A 158 9.15 26.68 18.48
N SER A 159 9.37 26.97 17.20
CA SER A 159 8.40 26.80 16.11
C SER A 159 8.93 25.83 15.05
N TYR A 160 8.07 25.33 14.16
CA TYR A 160 8.49 24.47 13.05
C TYR A 160 8.35 25.21 11.72
N GLU A 161 9.42 25.18 10.93
CA GLU A 161 9.45 25.72 9.57
C GLU A 161 9.61 24.60 8.55
N ILE A 162 8.91 24.69 7.42
CA ILE A 162 9.07 23.72 6.33
C ILE A 162 10.40 23.99 5.64
N ILE A 163 11.32 23.03 5.74
CA ILE A 163 12.65 23.09 5.09
C ILE A 163 12.70 22.30 3.78
N PHE A 164 11.78 21.35 3.60
CA PHE A 164 11.64 20.58 2.36
C PHE A 164 10.17 20.32 2.07
N GLN A 165 9.77 20.51 0.82
CA GLN A 165 8.43 20.17 0.35
C GLN A 165 8.50 19.68 -1.09
N ARG A 166 8.02 18.46 -1.34
CA ARG A 166 8.03 17.89 -2.68
C ARG A 166 6.89 16.90 -2.89
N GLN A 167 6.27 16.98 -4.06
CA GLN A 167 5.34 15.97 -4.54
C GLN A 167 6.03 15.06 -5.56
N TYR A 168 5.95 13.76 -5.30
CA TYR A 168 6.38 12.72 -6.22
C TYR A 168 5.18 12.00 -6.81
N ARG A 169 5.36 11.56 -8.05
CA ARG A 169 4.45 10.65 -8.73
C ARG A 169 5.27 9.65 -9.55
N ARG A 170 4.87 8.38 -9.47
CA ARG A 170 5.40 7.29 -10.28
C ARG A 170 4.25 6.54 -10.95
N GLU A 171 4.50 6.14 -12.18
CA GLU A 171 3.61 5.30 -12.98
C GLU A 171 4.47 4.15 -13.49
N GLU A 172 4.44 3.03 -12.76
CA GLU A 172 5.28 1.88 -13.03
C GLU A 172 4.53 0.90 -13.93
N PRO A 173 5.06 0.53 -15.11
CA PRO A 173 4.42 -0.47 -15.94
C PRO A 173 4.32 -1.80 -15.19
N LEU A 174 3.19 -2.50 -15.32
CA LEU A 174 3.00 -3.82 -14.73
C LEU A 174 3.41 -4.91 -15.73
N GLU A 175 4.01 -5.98 -15.22
CA GLU A 175 4.37 -7.17 -16.03
C GLU A 175 3.15 -8.02 -16.39
N GLY A 176 2.05 -7.85 -15.67
CA GLY A 176 0.79 -8.54 -15.86
C GLY A 176 -0.38 -7.70 -15.36
N ASN A 177 -1.56 -8.33 -15.31
CA ASN A 177 -2.81 -7.69 -14.91
C ASN A 177 -3.32 -8.18 -13.55
N THR A 178 -2.50 -8.87 -12.76
CA THR A 178 -2.92 -9.43 -11.48
C THR A 178 -2.75 -8.42 -10.33
N SER A 179 -3.42 -8.69 -9.21
CA SER A 179 -3.27 -7.93 -7.96
C SER A 179 -1.86 -8.02 -7.38
N ASP A 180 -1.17 -9.15 -7.57
CA ASP A 180 0.22 -9.33 -7.18
C ASP A 180 1.15 -8.43 -8.02
N ASP A 181 0.95 -8.37 -9.33
CA ASP A 181 1.70 -7.48 -10.22
C ASP A 181 1.49 -6.01 -9.82
N LEU A 182 0.26 -5.62 -9.50
CA LEU A 182 -0.05 -4.27 -9.06
C LEU A 182 0.71 -3.89 -7.78
N VAL A 183 0.69 -4.76 -6.76
CA VAL A 183 1.38 -4.49 -5.49
C VAL A 183 2.90 -4.48 -5.67
N LYS A 184 3.46 -5.36 -6.51
CA LYS A 184 4.87 -5.28 -6.92
C LYS A 184 5.20 -3.95 -7.59
N GLY A 185 4.32 -3.47 -8.46
CA GLY A 185 4.44 -2.16 -9.09
C GLY A 185 4.44 -1.01 -8.06
N PHE A 186 3.59 -1.09 -7.03
CA PHE A 186 3.63 -0.13 -5.91
C PHE A 186 4.95 -0.19 -5.13
N ASN A 187 5.49 -1.38 -4.85
CA ASN A 187 6.78 -1.54 -4.19
C ASN A 187 7.92 -0.90 -5.02
N THR A 188 7.95 -1.13 -6.33
CA THR A 188 8.91 -0.49 -7.24
C THR A 188 8.77 1.03 -7.26
N GLY A 189 7.53 1.53 -7.35
CA GLY A 189 7.24 2.96 -7.35
C GLY A 189 7.66 3.62 -6.03
N LEU A 190 7.35 2.98 -4.90
CA LEU A 190 7.72 3.46 -3.58
C LEU A 190 9.24 3.52 -3.42
N LYS A 191 9.96 2.44 -3.79
CA LYS A 191 11.42 2.40 -3.76
C LYS A 191 12.03 3.58 -4.52
N LYS A 192 11.58 3.81 -5.76
CA LYS A 192 12.07 4.93 -6.59
C LYS A 192 11.75 6.31 -5.99
N ILE A 193 10.59 6.46 -5.35
CA ILE A 193 10.24 7.70 -4.64
C ILE A 193 11.16 7.90 -3.45
N LEU A 194 11.35 6.89 -2.60
CA LEU A 194 12.14 7.01 -1.37
C LEU A 194 13.63 7.20 -1.65
N THR A 195 14.19 6.54 -2.68
CA THR A 195 15.57 6.80 -3.12
C THR A 195 15.78 8.26 -3.55
N GLN A 196 14.84 8.81 -4.34
CA GLN A 196 14.92 10.21 -4.76
C GLN A 196 14.73 11.16 -3.56
N PHE A 197 13.74 10.89 -2.73
CA PHE A 197 13.43 11.67 -1.53
C PHE A 197 14.62 11.72 -0.56
N GLU A 198 15.25 10.58 -0.27
CA GLU A 198 16.43 10.49 0.58
C GLU A 198 17.57 11.40 0.08
N THR A 199 17.86 11.32 -1.23
CA THR A 199 18.94 12.12 -1.85
C THR A 199 18.66 13.63 -1.74
N GLU A 200 17.41 14.04 -1.99
CA GLU A 200 17.00 15.45 -1.95
C GLU A 200 16.96 15.98 -0.51
N VAL A 201 16.53 15.17 0.46
CA VAL A 201 16.55 15.52 1.90
C VAL A 201 17.99 15.64 2.40
N GLN A 202 18.87 14.70 2.07
CA GLN A 202 20.29 14.76 2.44
C GLN A 202 20.93 16.07 1.97
N THR A 203 20.66 16.43 0.71
CA THR A 203 21.15 17.68 0.11
C THR A 203 20.60 18.90 0.84
N THR A 204 19.31 18.88 1.18
CA THR A 204 18.62 19.97 1.88
C THR A 204 19.21 20.21 3.28
N ILE A 205 19.36 19.15 4.07
CA ILE A 205 19.92 19.23 5.44
C ILE A 205 21.37 19.74 5.39
N THR A 206 22.17 19.24 4.44
CA THR A 206 23.57 19.67 4.26
C THR A 206 23.65 21.15 3.89
N ASN A 207 22.77 21.64 3.02
CA ASN A 207 22.75 23.04 2.60
C ASN A 207 22.34 24.00 3.73
N ILE A 208 21.42 23.58 4.61
CA ILE A 208 21.01 24.38 5.77
C ILE A 208 22.17 24.48 6.76
N LYS A 209 22.85 23.37 7.03
CA LYS A 209 24.04 23.34 7.88
C LYS A 209 25.12 24.32 7.42
N ASN A 210 25.39 24.38 6.11
CA ASN A 210 26.43 25.26 5.56
C ASN A 210 26.07 26.75 5.59
N ARG A 211 24.83 27.11 5.93
CA ARG A 211 24.35 28.50 6.01
C ARG A 211 24.31 29.07 7.43
N GLY A 212 24.38 28.21 8.45
CA GLY A 212 24.45 28.59 9.87
C GLY A 212 25.87 28.58 10.37
#